data_AF-A0A7J3G4Y8-F1
#
_entry.id   AF-A0A7J3G4Y8-F1
#
_cell.length_a   1.000
_cell.length_b   1.000
_cell.length_c   1.000
_cell.angle_alpha   90.00
_cell.angle_beta   90.00
_cell.angle_gamma   90.00
#
_symmetry.space_group_name_H-M   'P 1'
#
loop_
_entity.id
_entity.type
_entity.pdbx_description
1 polymer ?
#
loop_
_entity_poly.entity_id
_entity_poly.type
_entity_poly.pdbx_seq_one_letter_code
_entity_poly.pdbx_strand_id
1 'polypeptide(L)'
;FRTWIERLEKTDGTNIFIPKQCNHCDDPPCIPPCPTRATYKTAKGLVLINDELCIGCGACVQNCPYGARFMNPVKGVADKCTFCDHRLAYGLLPACVEACPTGARVFGSLAEENELTAIVRSKPTQVLKPHTWAKPQIYYLSLPDEVNR
;
A
#
# COMPACT_ATOMS: atom_id res chain seq x y z
N PHE A 1 10.98 -2.76 7.51
CA PHE A 1 10.43 -3.53 6.38
C PHE A 1 9.28 -2.75 5.74
N ARG A 2 9.12 -2.80 4.41
CA ARG A 2 8.13 -2.01 3.66
C ARG A 2 6.71 -2.62 3.67
N THR A 3 6.57 -3.82 4.21
CA THR A 3 5.32 -4.57 4.37
C THR A 3 5.34 -5.25 5.75
N TRP A 4 4.18 -5.43 6.37
CA TRP A 4 4.04 -6.14 7.64
C TRP A 4 2.75 -6.96 7.66
N ILE A 5 2.59 -7.83 8.65
CA ILE A 5 1.38 -8.62 8.86
C ILE A 5 0.83 -8.27 10.24
N GLU A 6 -0.40 -7.77 10.27
CA GLU A 6 -1.13 -7.56 11.52
C GLU A 6 -1.88 -8.84 11.88
N ARG A 7 -1.72 -9.30 13.12
CA ARG A 7 -2.46 -10.44 13.65
C ARG A 7 -3.62 -9.93 14.49
N LEU A 8 -4.83 -10.34 14.12
CA LEU A 8 -6.06 -10.11 14.90
C LEU A 8 -6.51 -11.45 15.47
N GLU A 9 -6.65 -11.53 16.79
CA GLU A 9 -7.22 -12.68 17.47
C GLU A 9 -8.69 -12.41 17.80
N LYS A 10 -9.58 -13.27 17.29
CA LYS A 10 -11.02 -13.20 17.57
C LYS A 10 -11.32 -13.82 18.92
N THR A 11 -12.49 -13.49 19.48
CA THR A 11 -12.98 -14.03 20.76
C THR A 11 -13.14 -15.55 20.78
N ASP A 12 -13.30 -16.17 19.62
CA ASP A 12 -13.38 -17.63 19.45
C ASP A 12 -12.00 -18.31 19.32
N GLY A 13 -10.91 -17.56 19.46
CA GLY A 13 -9.53 -18.04 19.31
C GLY A 13 -9.01 -18.09 17.86
N THR A 14 -9.83 -17.72 16.87
CA THR A 14 -9.40 -17.67 15.47
C THR A 14 -8.42 -16.53 15.24
N ASN A 15 -7.31 -16.83 14.56
CA ASN A 15 -6.33 -15.82 14.15
C ASN A 15 -6.53 -15.39 12.70
N ILE A 16 -6.57 -14.08 12.47
CA ILE A 16 -6.63 -13.46 11.15
C ILE A 16 -5.34 -12.69 10.92
N PHE A 17 -4.68 -12.99 9.80
CA PHE A 17 -3.44 -12.35 9.39
C PHE A 17 -3.72 -11.37 8.26
N ILE A 18 -3.54 -10.08 8.53
CA ILE A 18 -3.82 -9.00 7.58
C ILE A 18 -2.50 -8.44 7.06
N PRO A 19 -2.10 -8.78 5.82
CA PRO A 19 -0.93 -8.15 5.21
C PRO A 19 -1.20 -6.67 4.98
N LYS A 20 -0.36 -5.79 5.52
CA LYS A 20 -0.43 -4.33 5.36
C LYS A 20 0.83 -3.79 4.68
N GLN A 21 0.63 -2.76 3.86
CA GLN A 21 1.65 -2.03 3.13
C GLN A 21 1.11 -0.67 2.66
N CYS A 22 1.89 0.09 1.88
CA CYS A 22 1.37 1.29 1.24
C CYS A 22 0.24 0.95 0.27
N ASN A 23 -0.89 1.65 0.36
CA ASN A 23 -2.05 1.40 -0.49
C ASN A 23 -1.98 2.05 -1.88
N HIS A 24 -0.91 2.81 -2.18
CA HIS A 24 -0.79 3.58 -3.43
C HIS A 24 -2.09 4.32 -3.79
N CYS A 25 -2.65 4.99 -2.78
CA CYS A 25 -3.89 5.75 -2.80
C CYS A 25 -4.13 6.56 -4.08
N ASP A 26 -5.38 6.57 -4.54
CA ASP A 26 -5.78 7.40 -5.67
C ASP A 26 -5.75 8.89 -5.31
N ASP A 27 -6.18 9.22 -4.09
CA ASP A 27 -6.12 10.55 -3.47
C ASP A 27 -5.14 10.53 -2.29
N PRO A 28 -3.81 10.47 -2.53
CA PRO A 28 -2.83 10.21 -1.47
C PRO A 28 -2.69 11.39 -0.49
N PRO A 29 -3.11 11.26 0.78
CA PRO A 29 -3.03 12.34 1.78
C PRO A 29 -1.58 12.71 2.13
N CYS A 30 -0.65 11.83 1.78
CA CYS A 30 0.77 11.99 2.03
C CYS A 30 1.48 12.87 0.98
N ILE A 31 0.85 13.22 -0.16
CA ILE A 31 1.43 14.09 -1.18
C ILE A 31 1.34 15.58 -0.82
N PRO A 32 0.15 16.15 -0.54
CA PRO A 32 0.00 17.59 -0.26
C PRO A 32 0.93 18.16 0.83
N PRO A 33 1.22 17.48 1.96
CA PRO A 33 2.05 18.04 3.02
C PRO A 33 3.55 18.08 2.71
N CYS A 34 4.00 17.64 1.53
CA CYS A 34 5.42 17.61 1.20
C CYS A 34 5.90 18.97 0.66
N PRO A 35 6.71 19.74 1.42
CA PRO A 35 7.08 21.10 1.03
C PRO A 35 7.99 21.15 -0.21
N THR A 36 8.77 20.09 -0.46
CA THR A 36 9.69 19.99 -1.60
C THR A 36 9.10 19.26 -2.80
N ARG A 37 7.83 18.81 -2.71
CA ARG A 37 7.17 18.00 -3.74
C ARG A 37 7.93 16.70 -4.07
N ALA A 38 8.73 16.20 -3.12
CA ALA A 38 9.48 14.95 -3.26
C ALA A 38 8.59 13.72 -3.42
N THR A 39 7.36 13.74 -2.87
CA THR A 39 6.41 12.66 -3.10
C THR A 39 5.41 13.03 -4.19
N TYR A 40 5.18 12.08 -5.09
CA TYR A 40 4.41 12.28 -6.31
C TYR A 40 3.66 11.00 -6.69
N LYS A 41 2.68 11.12 -7.58
CA LYS A 41 1.95 10.00 -8.17
C LYS A 41 2.31 9.90 -9.65
N THR A 42 2.70 8.72 -10.10
CA THR A 42 3.01 8.44 -11.51
C THR A 42 1.71 8.29 -12.32
N ALA A 43 1.82 8.37 -13.65
CA ALA A 43 0.71 8.09 -14.55
C ALA A 43 0.16 6.65 -14.40
N LYS A 44 1.01 5.70 -13.95
CA LYS A 44 0.63 4.30 -13.66
C LYS A 44 -0.03 4.12 -12.28
N GLY A 45 -0.33 5.21 -11.56
CA GLY A 45 -0.96 5.17 -10.25
C GLY A 45 0.00 4.92 -9.07
N LEU A 46 1.29 4.71 -9.32
CA LEU A 46 2.26 4.51 -8.23
C LEU A 46 2.52 5.82 -7.50
N VAL A 47 2.24 5.87 -6.20
CA VAL A 47 2.73 6.93 -5.30
C VAL A 47 4.18 6.63 -4.94
N LEU A 48 5.12 7.54 -5.20
CA LEU A 48 6.56 7.37 -5.00
C LEU A 48 7.17 8.56 -4.23
N ILE A 49 8.46 8.44 -3.90
CA ILE A 49 9.28 9.46 -3.23
C ILE A 49 10.56 9.60 -4.06
N ASN A 50 10.92 10.83 -4.42
CA ASN A 50 12.21 11.18 -4.97
C ASN A 50 13.16 11.47 -3.79
N ASP A 51 14.15 10.60 -3.61
CA ASP A 51 15.11 10.68 -2.51
C ASP A 51 15.95 11.97 -2.60
N GLU A 52 16.26 12.48 -3.79
CA GLU A 52 17.10 13.68 -3.99
C GLU A 52 16.39 14.97 -3.54
N LEU A 53 15.07 15.02 -3.66
CA LEU A 53 14.26 16.16 -3.24
C LEU A 53 13.78 16.05 -1.79
N CYS A 54 13.92 14.88 -1.17
CA CYS A 54 13.36 14.63 0.15
C CYS A 54 14.28 15.20 1.24
N ILE A 55 13.81 16.23 1.95
CA ILE A 55 14.55 16.86 3.07
C ILE A 55 14.31 16.19 4.43
N GLY A 56 13.67 15.02 4.45
CA GLY A 56 13.48 14.25 5.68
C GLY A 56 12.52 14.82 6.74
N CYS A 57 11.70 15.82 6.41
CA CYS A 57 10.84 16.51 7.39
C CYS A 57 9.75 15.66 8.07
N GLY A 58 9.46 14.45 7.57
CA GLY A 58 8.48 13.54 8.19
C GLY A 58 6.99 13.93 8.03
N ALA A 59 6.65 15.06 7.43
CA ALA A 59 5.25 15.50 7.28
C ALA A 59 4.38 14.46 6.55
N CYS A 60 4.91 13.84 5.49
CA CYS A 60 4.20 12.78 4.77
C CYS A 60 4.03 11.48 5.58
N VAL A 61 4.91 11.22 6.55
CA VAL A 61 4.82 10.06 7.46
C VAL A 61 3.63 10.25 8.39
N GLN A 62 3.53 11.42 9.02
CA GLN A 62 2.42 11.76 9.93
C GLN A 62 1.06 11.78 9.23
N ASN A 63 1.01 12.23 7.98
CA ASN A 63 -0.23 12.32 7.22
C ASN A 63 -0.69 11.00 6.58
N CYS A 64 0.06 9.90 6.72
CA CYS A 64 -0.37 8.62 6.19
C CYS A 64 -1.32 7.92 7.17
N PRO A 65 -2.63 7.78 6.87
CA PRO A 65 -3.59 7.19 7.82
C PRO A 65 -3.33 5.70 8.07
N TYR A 66 -2.51 5.07 7.25
CA TYR A 66 -2.17 3.65 7.29
C TYR A 66 -0.85 3.35 8.01
N GLY A 67 -0.12 4.37 8.48
CA GLY A 67 1.22 4.17 9.02
C GLY A 67 2.21 3.54 8.03
N ALA A 68 1.94 3.68 6.72
CA ALA A 68 2.65 2.95 5.67
C ALA A 68 3.92 3.65 5.15
N ARG A 69 4.36 4.70 5.86
CA ARG A 69 5.58 5.46 5.58
C ARG A 69 6.41 5.51 6.85
N PHE A 70 7.72 5.55 6.69
CA PHE A 70 8.67 5.66 7.80
C PHE A 70 9.88 6.49 7.38
N MET A 71 10.65 6.97 8.33
CA MET A 71 11.93 7.63 8.05
C MET A 71 13.02 6.58 7.90
N ASN A 72 13.74 6.60 6.79
CA ASN A 72 14.91 5.75 6.56
C ASN A 72 16.10 6.32 7.33
N PRO A 73 16.62 5.62 8.36
CA PRO A 73 17.65 6.16 9.24
C PRO A 73 19.02 6.30 8.56
N VAL A 74 19.26 5.55 7.48
CA VAL A 74 20.54 5.59 6.75
C VAL A 74 20.54 6.72 5.74
N LYS A 75 19.43 6.89 5.01
CA LYS A 75 19.32 7.90 3.95
C LYS A 75 18.88 9.28 4.45
N GLY A 76 18.26 9.37 5.63
CA GLY A 76 17.66 10.62 6.13
C GLY A 76 16.40 11.05 5.38
N VAL A 77 15.81 10.17 4.54
CA VAL A 77 14.62 10.46 3.72
C VAL A 77 13.44 9.58 4.12
N ALA A 78 12.23 9.97 3.72
CA ALA A 78 11.06 9.13 3.93
C ALA A 78 11.07 7.93 2.97
N ASP A 79 10.63 6.77 3.43
CA ASP A 79 10.61 5.50 2.69
C ASP A 79 9.28 4.77 2.94
N LYS A 80 8.92 3.85 2.03
CA LYS A 80 7.66 3.08 2.01
C LYS A 80 7.70 1.97 0.96
N CYS A 81 6.68 1.12 0.93
CA CYS A 81 6.44 0.24 -0.22
C CYS A 81 6.31 1.05 -1.52
N THR A 82 6.95 0.55 -2.58
CA THR A 82 6.93 1.15 -3.94
C THR A 82 6.22 0.27 -4.96
N PHE A 83 5.48 -0.76 -4.51
CA PHE A 83 5.04 -1.89 -5.34
C PHE A 83 6.16 -2.50 -6.18
N CYS A 84 7.38 -2.44 -5.65
CA CYS A 84 8.57 -2.88 -6.37
C CYS A 84 8.66 -2.24 -7.76
N ASP A 85 8.45 -0.92 -7.88
CA ASP A 85 8.60 -0.16 -9.13
C ASP A 85 9.82 -0.59 -9.97
N HIS A 86 10.99 -0.76 -9.34
CA HIS A 86 12.20 -1.31 -9.96
C HIS A 86 12.06 -2.69 -10.62
N ARG A 87 11.18 -3.57 -10.13
CA ARG A 87 10.84 -4.88 -10.73
C ARG A 87 9.81 -4.73 -11.85
N LEU A 88 8.79 -3.91 -11.62
CA LEU A 88 7.74 -3.64 -12.60
C LEU A 88 8.33 -3.05 -13.89
N ALA A 89 9.41 -2.27 -13.79
CA ALA A 89 10.15 -1.74 -14.93
C ALA A 89 10.70 -2.83 -15.88
N TYR A 90 10.94 -4.04 -15.37
CA TYR A 90 11.39 -5.21 -16.14
C TYR A 90 10.29 -6.24 -16.39
N GLY A 91 9.02 -5.87 -16.19
CA GLY A 91 7.88 -6.79 -16.36
C GLY A 91 7.78 -7.88 -15.29
N LEU A 92 8.49 -7.74 -14.18
CA LEU A 92 8.46 -8.70 -13.07
C LEU A 92 7.40 -8.30 -12.04
N LEU A 93 6.79 -9.28 -11.38
CA LEU A 93 5.85 -9.05 -10.29
C LEU A 93 6.54 -8.49 -9.03
N PRO A 94 5.80 -7.78 -8.15
CA PRO A 94 6.35 -7.38 -6.86
C PRO A 94 6.81 -8.58 -6.03
N ALA A 95 7.94 -8.42 -5.33
CA ALA A 95 8.55 -9.52 -4.59
C ALA A 95 7.61 -10.14 -3.53
N CYS A 96 6.73 -9.34 -2.90
CA CYS A 96 5.77 -9.84 -1.92
C CYS A 96 4.64 -10.68 -2.52
N VAL A 97 4.37 -10.52 -3.81
CA VAL A 97 3.39 -11.30 -4.57
C VAL A 97 4.01 -12.64 -4.94
N GLU A 98 5.20 -12.58 -5.57
CA GLU A 98 5.94 -13.76 -6.02
C GLU A 98 6.38 -14.67 -4.88
N ALA A 99 6.76 -14.10 -3.73
CA ALA A 99 7.17 -14.88 -2.57
C ALA A 99 6.00 -15.48 -1.77
N CYS A 100 4.74 -15.16 -2.10
CA CYS A 100 3.59 -15.60 -1.31
C CYS A 100 3.26 -17.08 -1.61
N PRO A 101 3.49 -18.02 -0.68
CA PRO A 101 3.34 -19.45 -0.97
C PRO A 101 1.88 -19.87 -1.17
N THR A 102 0.94 -19.11 -0.62
CA THR A 102 -0.50 -19.40 -0.67
C THR A 102 -1.22 -18.63 -1.77
N GLY A 103 -0.54 -17.76 -2.54
CA GLY A 103 -1.19 -16.91 -3.53
C GLY A 103 -2.16 -15.89 -2.91
N ALA A 104 -1.97 -15.51 -1.64
CA ALA A 104 -2.85 -14.56 -0.94
C ALA A 104 -2.81 -13.13 -1.50
N ARG A 105 -1.84 -12.81 -2.37
CA ARG A 105 -1.68 -11.50 -2.99
C ARG A 105 -1.71 -11.65 -4.50
N VAL A 106 -2.54 -10.85 -5.16
CA VAL A 106 -2.63 -10.73 -6.61
C VAL A 106 -2.33 -9.28 -6.97
N PHE A 107 -1.61 -9.05 -8.07
CA PHE A 107 -1.19 -7.71 -8.50
C PHE A 107 -1.47 -7.52 -9.99
N GLY A 108 -1.98 -6.35 -10.36
CA GLY A 108 -2.36 -6.05 -11.73
C GLY A 108 -2.87 -4.62 -11.88
N SER A 109 -3.05 -4.20 -13.13
CA SER A 109 -3.69 -2.93 -13.48
C SER A 109 -5.21 -3.06 -13.37
N LEU A 110 -5.88 -2.11 -12.72
CA LEU A 110 -7.35 -2.08 -12.71
C LEU A 110 -7.95 -1.63 -14.04
N ALA A 111 -7.14 -1.06 -14.94
CA ALA A 111 -7.57 -0.58 -16.26
C ALA A 111 -7.58 -1.69 -17.33
N GLU A 112 -6.98 -2.84 -17.04
CA GLU A 112 -6.81 -3.96 -17.97
C GLU A 112 -7.54 -5.19 -17.44
N GLU A 113 -7.98 -6.10 -18.32
CA GLU A 113 -8.54 -7.38 -17.88
C GLU A 113 -7.40 -8.32 -17.44
N ASN A 114 -7.44 -8.76 -16.19
CA ASN A 114 -6.48 -9.68 -15.60
C ASN A 114 -7.07 -10.40 -14.38
N GLU A 115 -6.26 -11.22 -13.72
CA GLU A 115 -6.67 -11.97 -12.53
C GLU A 115 -7.20 -11.06 -11.40
N LEU A 116 -6.58 -9.90 -11.19
CA LEU A 116 -7.02 -8.94 -10.17
C LEU A 116 -8.42 -8.40 -10.50
N THR A 117 -8.66 -7.95 -11.74
CA THR A 117 -9.98 -7.41 -12.12
C THR A 117 -11.06 -8.48 -12.08
N ALA A 118 -10.73 -9.72 -12.46
CA ALA A 118 -11.64 -10.86 -12.34
C ALA A 118 -12.05 -11.10 -10.87
N ILE A 119 -11.10 -11.06 -9.93
CA ILE A 119 -11.37 -11.23 -8.49
C ILE A 119 -12.21 -10.07 -7.94
N VAL A 120 -11.81 -8.82 -8.23
CA VAL A 120 -12.49 -7.62 -7.72
C VAL A 120 -13.93 -7.52 -8.22
N ARG A 121 -14.22 -7.98 -9.44
CA ARG A 121 -15.59 -7.99 -9.99
C ARG A 121 -16.44 -9.16 -9.50
N SER A 122 -15.84 -10.31 -9.22
CA SER A 122 -16.57 -11.53 -8.87
C SER A 122 -16.84 -11.69 -7.37
N LYS A 123 -16.08 -11.03 -6.51
CA LYS A 123 -16.17 -11.20 -5.05
C LYS A 123 -16.32 -9.85 -4.35
N PRO A 124 -17.07 -9.79 -3.23
CA PRO A 124 -17.11 -8.59 -2.42
C PRO A 124 -15.71 -8.28 -1.87
N THR A 125 -15.24 -7.06 -2.13
CA THR A 125 -13.95 -6.57 -1.64
C THR A 125 -14.13 -5.39 -0.72
N GLN A 126 -13.24 -5.28 0.26
CA GLN A 126 -13.13 -4.15 1.17
C GLN A 126 -11.76 -3.49 1.05
N VAL A 127 -11.65 -2.25 1.52
CA VAL A 127 -10.39 -1.52 1.61
C VAL A 127 -10.09 -1.12 3.05
N LEU A 128 -8.83 -0.78 3.33
CA LEU A 128 -8.43 -0.26 4.64
C LEU A 128 -8.91 1.19 4.82
N LYS A 129 -9.43 1.49 6.01
CA LYS A 129 -9.94 2.80 6.45
C LYS A 129 -10.78 3.50 5.37
N PRO A 130 -11.91 2.88 4.95
CA PRO A 130 -12.75 3.38 3.86
C PRO A 130 -13.38 4.74 4.18
N HIS A 131 -13.47 5.12 5.46
CA HIS A 131 -13.93 6.43 5.91
C HIS A 131 -12.95 7.58 5.58
N THR A 132 -11.72 7.27 5.18
CA THR A 132 -10.76 8.28 4.72
C THR A 132 -11.01 8.64 3.25
N TRP A 133 -10.73 9.88 2.86
CA TRP A 133 -10.80 10.31 1.46
C TRP A 133 -9.65 9.76 0.60
N ALA A 134 -8.82 8.86 1.14
CA ALA A 134 -7.57 8.46 0.50
C ALA A 134 -7.75 7.55 -0.73
N LYS A 135 -8.93 6.95 -0.94
CA LYS A 135 -9.20 6.01 -2.04
C LYS A 135 -8.08 4.96 -2.24
N PRO A 136 -7.80 4.12 -1.23
CA PRO A 136 -6.75 3.10 -1.27
C PRO A 136 -6.92 2.11 -2.43
N GLN A 137 -5.81 1.65 -3.01
CA GLN A 137 -5.77 0.73 -4.17
C GLN A 137 -5.37 -0.70 -3.80
N ILE A 138 -5.60 -1.10 -2.55
CA ILE A 138 -5.46 -2.50 -2.10
C ILE A 138 -6.81 -2.98 -1.59
N TYR A 139 -7.24 -4.11 -2.13
CA TYR A 139 -8.53 -4.73 -1.88
C TYR A 139 -8.35 -6.03 -1.12
N TYR A 140 -9.22 -6.27 -0.15
CA TYR A 140 -9.23 -7.44 0.72
C TYR A 140 -10.56 -8.18 0.57
N LEU A 141 -10.52 -9.51 0.47
CA LEU A 141 -11.73 -10.33 0.30
C LEU A 141 -12.49 -10.61 1.61
N SER A 142 -11.83 -10.55 2.75
CA SER A 142 -12.44 -10.88 4.05
C SER A 142 -11.78 -10.07 5.17
N LEU A 143 -11.77 -8.75 5.00
CA LEU A 143 -11.22 -7.83 6.00
C LEU A 143 -12.17 -7.76 7.21
N PRO A 144 -11.69 -8.01 8.43
CA PRO A 144 -12.50 -7.81 9.64
C PRO A 144 -12.76 -6.32 9.89
N ASP A 145 -13.98 -5.97 10.31
CA ASP A 145 -14.38 -4.59 10.57
C ASP A 145 -13.54 -3.93 11.67
N GLU A 146 -13.04 -4.72 12.63
CA GLU A 146 -12.17 -4.27 13.72
C GLU A 146 -10.91 -3.55 13.22
N VAL A 147 -10.45 -3.89 12.02
CA VAL A 147 -9.23 -3.31 11.40
C VAL A 147 -9.50 -1.90 10.85
N ASN A 148 -10.77 -1.56 10.62
CA ASN A 148 -11.21 -0.30 10.02
C ASN A 148 -11.81 0.70 11.03
N ARG A 149 -11.78 0.36 12.32
CA ARG A 149 -12.20 1.24 13.42
C ARG A 149 -11.23 2.39 13.63
#